data_AF-A0A6L8QC36-F1
#
_entry.id   AF-A0A6L8QC36-F1
#
_cell.length_a   1.000
_cell.length_b   1.000
_cell.length_c   1.000
_cell.angle_alpha   90.00
_cell.angle_beta   90.00
_cell.angle_gamma   90.00
#
_symmetry.space_group_name_H-M   'P 1'
#
loop_
_entity.id
_entity.type
_entity.pdbx_description
1 polymer ?
#
loop_
_entity_poly.entity_id
_entity_poly.type
_entity_poly.pdbx_seq_one_letter_code
_entity_poly.pdbx_strand_id
1 'polypeptide(L)'
;CSLVDVDAMVLGGHGDSMVPLPRYTSVSGISITELMTPEQIERVVERTRKGGAEIVGLLKTGSAFYAPGASVVKMIEAILQDKRRILPCTAFLEGEYGWDGIFFGVPVMMGVNGIEKIIELNLSDEEKAALDISAQDVKKTCDEIDSILKGD
;
A
#
# COMPACT_ATOMS: atom_id res chain seq x y z
N CYS A 1 -20.56 6.18 8.19
CA CYS A 1 -19.53 7.12 8.70
C CYS A 1 -19.12 8.07 7.57
N SER A 2 -18.48 9.19 7.90
CA SER A 2 -17.90 10.08 6.89
C SER A 2 -16.60 9.48 6.36
N LEU A 3 -16.24 9.77 5.10
CA LEU A 3 -14.99 9.30 4.50
C LEU A 3 -13.75 9.85 5.21
N VAL A 4 -13.85 11.03 5.81
CA VAL A 4 -12.73 11.67 6.54
C VAL A 4 -12.43 11.01 7.89
N ASP A 5 -13.33 10.14 8.34
CA ASP A 5 -13.18 9.39 9.59
C ASP A 5 -12.60 7.98 9.38
N VAL A 6 -12.33 7.59 8.13
CA VAL A 6 -11.84 6.25 7.78
C VAL A 6 -10.36 6.32 7.48
N ASP A 7 -9.57 5.58 8.27
CA ASP A 7 -8.15 5.36 8.02
C ASP A 7 -7.95 3.88 7.67
N ALA A 8 -7.39 3.62 6.49
CA ALA A 8 -7.10 2.28 6.02
C ALA A 8 -5.62 2.11 5.75
N MET A 9 -5.06 0.98 6.21
CA MET A 9 -3.66 0.63 6.01
C MET A 9 -3.55 -0.57 5.08
N VAL A 10 -2.73 -0.42 4.05
CA VAL A 10 -2.35 -1.48 3.11
C VAL A 10 -0.84 -1.43 2.93
N LEU A 11 -0.23 -2.61 2.88
CA LEU A 11 1.19 -2.80 2.60
C LEU A 11 1.35 -3.56 1.27
N GLY A 12 2.58 -3.83 0.88
CA GLY A 12 2.89 -4.75 -0.20
C GLY A 12 2.89 -4.13 -1.59
N GLY A 13 2.71 -4.99 -2.59
CA GLY A 13 2.61 -4.61 -3.99
C GLY A 13 1.25 -4.04 -4.38
N HIS A 14 1.05 -3.83 -5.68
CA HIS A 14 -0.25 -3.45 -6.23
C HIS A 14 -1.07 -4.70 -6.62
N GLY A 15 -2.40 -4.60 -6.59
CA GLY A 15 -3.29 -5.68 -7.05
C GLY A 15 -3.24 -6.93 -6.15
N ASP A 16 -2.95 -8.08 -6.74
CA ASP A 16 -2.95 -9.38 -6.05
C ASP A 16 -1.84 -9.49 -4.99
N SER A 17 -0.72 -8.79 -5.18
CA SER A 17 0.35 -8.71 -4.18
C SER A 17 0.10 -7.64 -3.10
N MET A 18 -1.03 -6.94 -3.08
CA MET A 18 -1.37 -6.03 -1.97
C MET A 18 -1.55 -6.81 -0.66
N VAL A 19 -1.24 -6.21 0.49
CA VAL A 19 -1.46 -6.81 1.81
C VAL A 19 -2.32 -5.86 2.64
N PRO A 20 -3.67 -6.02 2.60
CA PRO A 20 -4.57 -5.23 3.43
C PRO A 20 -4.43 -5.60 4.90
N LEU A 21 -4.52 -4.60 5.78
CA LEU A 21 -4.45 -4.79 7.23
C LEU A 21 -5.76 -4.33 7.90
N PRO A 22 -6.80 -5.18 7.98
CA PRO A 22 -8.06 -4.83 8.64
C PRO A 22 -7.88 -4.41 10.11
N ARG A 23 -6.93 -5.01 10.83
CA ARG A 23 -6.61 -4.65 12.23
C ARG A 23 -6.07 -3.23 12.37
N TYR A 24 -5.36 -2.74 11.35
CA TYR A 24 -4.84 -1.37 11.27
C TYR A 24 -5.76 -0.43 10.48
N THR A 25 -6.98 -0.87 10.16
CA THR A 25 -8.00 -0.07 9.49
C THR A 25 -9.11 0.27 10.47
N SER A 26 -9.49 1.54 10.55
CA SER A 26 -10.41 2.04 11.57
C SER A 26 -11.40 3.08 11.05
N VAL A 27 -12.49 3.24 11.79
CA VAL A 27 -13.43 4.36 11.64
C VAL A 27 -13.47 5.12 12.97
N SER A 28 -12.99 6.36 12.97
CA SER A 28 -12.83 7.17 14.18
C SER A 28 -12.09 6.44 15.31
N GLY A 29 -11.10 5.62 14.96
CA GLY A 29 -10.30 4.82 15.91
C GLY A 29 -10.89 3.46 16.30
N ILE A 30 -12.11 3.13 15.87
CA ILE A 30 -12.71 1.80 16.10
C ILE A 30 -12.28 0.88 14.97
N SER A 31 -11.68 -0.27 15.29
CA SER A 31 -11.21 -1.21 14.28
C SER A 31 -12.36 -1.73 13.43
N ILE A 32 -12.16 -1.86 12.11
CA ILE A 32 -13.22 -2.39 11.23
C ILE A 32 -13.57 -3.85 11.55
N THR A 33 -12.69 -4.60 12.22
CA THR A 33 -12.98 -5.97 12.67
C THR A 33 -14.03 -6.02 13.78
N GLU A 34 -14.29 -4.90 14.46
CA GLU A 34 -15.38 -4.76 15.44
C GLU A 34 -16.69 -4.26 14.79
N LEU A 35 -16.59 -3.66 13.60
CA LEU A 35 -17.70 -3.00 12.91
C LEU A 35 -18.30 -3.86 11.78
N MET A 36 -17.55 -4.81 11.25
CA MET A 36 -17.88 -5.58 10.05
C MET A 36 -17.59 -7.07 10.27
N THR A 37 -18.37 -7.93 9.61
CA THR A 37 -18.08 -9.38 9.61
C THR A 37 -16.87 -9.70 8.73
N PRO A 38 -16.18 -10.83 8.95
CA PRO A 38 -15.07 -11.25 8.10
C PRO A 38 -15.43 -11.29 6.61
N GLU A 39 -16.64 -11.73 6.25
CA GLU A 39 -17.11 -11.81 4.85
C GLU A 39 -17.35 -10.43 4.24
N GLN A 40 -17.71 -9.43 5.05
CA GLN A 40 -17.84 -8.05 4.60
C GLN A 40 -16.46 -7.42 4.37
N ILE A 41 -15.51 -7.68 5.27
CA ILE A 41 -14.13 -7.22 5.14
C ILE A 41 -13.50 -7.82 3.89
N GLU A 42 -13.62 -9.13 3.70
CA GLU A 42 -13.06 -9.84 2.54
C GLU A 42 -13.60 -9.28 1.22
N ARG A 43 -14.91 -8.99 1.15
CA ARG A 43 -15.52 -8.37 -0.03
C ARG A 43 -14.93 -7.00 -0.36
N VAL A 44 -14.65 -6.18 0.65
CA VAL A 44 -14.05 -4.84 0.46
C VAL A 44 -12.58 -4.96 0.08
N VAL A 45 -11.85 -5.88 0.70
CA VAL A 45 -10.47 -6.23 0.34
C VAL A 45 -10.39 -6.63 -1.14
N GLU A 46 -11.22 -7.56 -1.56
CA GLU A 46 -11.21 -8.10 -2.92
C GLU A 46 -11.55 -7.02 -3.96
N ARG A 47 -12.55 -6.18 -3.66
CA ARG A 47 -12.86 -5.04 -4.52
C ARG A 47 -11.72 -4.03 -4.57
N THR A 48 -10.97 -3.85 -3.48
CA THR A 48 -9.82 -2.93 -3.42
C THR A 48 -8.68 -3.43 -4.31
N ARG A 49 -8.35 -4.74 -4.26
CA ARG A 49 -7.36 -5.38 -5.16
C ARG A 49 -7.74 -5.16 -6.63
N LYS A 50 -9.03 -5.33 -6.93
CA LYS A 50 -9.57 -5.23 -8.29
C LYS A 50 -9.99 -3.83 -8.70
N GLY A 51 -9.84 -2.81 -7.84
CA GLY A 51 -10.42 -1.49 -8.09
C GLY A 51 -9.90 -0.81 -9.35
N GLY A 52 -8.60 -0.95 -9.65
CA GLY A 52 -8.02 -0.46 -10.91
C GLY A 52 -8.60 -1.18 -12.13
N ALA A 53 -8.69 -2.51 -12.07
CA ALA A 53 -9.27 -3.33 -13.13
C ALA A 53 -10.76 -3.09 -13.33
N GLU A 54 -11.52 -2.83 -12.25
CA GLU A 54 -12.93 -2.43 -12.28
C GLU A 54 -13.10 -1.16 -13.12
N ILE A 55 -12.27 -0.12 -12.87
CA ILE A 55 -12.32 1.13 -13.64
C ILE A 55 -11.91 0.92 -15.11
N VAL A 56 -10.84 0.15 -15.37
CA VAL A 56 -10.43 -0.16 -16.75
C VAL A 56 -11.54 -0.88 -17.51
N GLY A 57 -12.19 -1.87 -16.88
CA GLY A 57 -13.30 -2.61 -17.50
C GLY A 57 -14.50 -1.72 -17.86
N LEU A 58 -14.76 -0.68 -17.06
CA LEU A 58 -15.83 0.29 -17.30
C LEU A 58 -15.45 1.33 -18.36
N LEU A 59 -14.23 1.89 -18.29
CA LEU A 59 -13.76 2.92 -19.21
C LEU A 59 -13.40 2.37 -20.60
N LYS A 60 -12.97 1.10 -20.67
CA LYS A 60 -12.54 0.33 -21.87
C LYS A 60 -11.31 0.86 -22.59
N THR A 61 -11.17 2.18 -22.74
CA THR A 61 -10.12 2.83 -23.52
C THR A 61 -9.13 3.63 -22.64
N GLY A 62 -9.05 3.30 -21.35
CA GLY A 62 -8.16 3.98 -20.41
C GLY A 62 -8.17 3.38 -19.01
N SER A 63 -7.38 3.97 -18.12
CA SER A 63 -7.24 3.59 -16.70
C SER A 63 -7.70 4.71 -15.77
N ALA A 64 -7.74 4.44 -14.47
CA ALA A 64 -8.07 5.44 -13.46
C ALA A 64 -7.02 6.57 -13.42
N PHE A 65 -7.46 7.83 -13.32
CA PHE A 65 -6.56 8.98 -13.25
C PHE A 65 -6.92 9.99 -12.15
N TYR A 66 -8.20 10.18 -11.81
CA TYR A 66 -8.61 11.08 -10.73
C TYR A 66 -8.10 10.64 -9.35
N ALA A 67 -8.32 9.37 -8.98
CA ALA A 67 -7.88 8.84 -7.69
C ALA A 67 -6.35 8.80 -7.56
N PRO A 68 -5.58 8.30 -8.56
CA PRO A 68 -4.12 8.41 -8.54
C PRO A 68 -3.62 9.85 -8.44
N GLY A 69 -4.19 10.78 -9.22
CA GLY A 69 -3.83 12.19 -9.15
C GLY A 69 -4.05 12.81 -7.77
N ALA A 70 -5.19 12.53 -7.14
CA ALA A 70 -5.48 12.98 -5.78
C ALA A 70 -4.52 12.37 -4.74
N SER A 71 -4.14 11.10 -4.89
CA SER A 71 -3.14 10.45 -4.02
C SER A 71 -1.76 11.10 -4.13
N VAL A 72 -1.32 11.41 -5.36
CA VAL A 72 -0.05 12.12 -5.59
C VAL A 72 -0.08 13.52 -4.99
N VAL A 73 -1.19 14.26 -5.14
CA VAL A 73 -1.35 15.59 -4.51
C VAL A 73 -1.23 15.51 -2.99
N LYS A 74 -1.80 14.48 -2.35
CA LYS A 74 -1.64 14.27 -0.89
C LYS A 74 -0.19 14.08 -0.47
N MET A 75 0.59 13.31 -1.24
CA MET A 75 2.03 13.11 -0.98
C MET A 75 2.81 14.42 -1.17
N ILE A 76 2.59 15.12 -2.28
CA ILE A 76 3.23 16.42 -2.56
C ILE A 76 2.94 17.43 -1.45
N GLU A 77 1.68 17.51 -1.01
CA GLU A 77 1.29 18.43 0.06
C GLU A 77 1.97 18.08 1.40
N ALA A 78 2.12 16.78 1.70
CA ALA A 78 2.84 16.33 2.90
C ALA A 78 4.30 16.78 2.91
N ILE A 79 4.98 16.72 1.76
CA ILE A 79 6.36 17.17 1.58
C ILE A 79 6.45 18.69 1.68
N LEU A 80 5.69 19.41 0.83
CA LEU A 80 5.82 20.86 0.70
C LEU A 80 5.46 21.64 1.97
N GLN A 81 4.58 21.09 2.81
CA GLN A 81 4.14 21.72 4.05
C GLN A 81 4.75 21.08 5.31
N ASP A 82 5.75 20.19 5.15
CA ASP A 82 6.38 19.43 6.23
C ASP A 82 5.35 18.82 7.21
N LYS A 83 4.27 18.24 6.69
CA LYS A 83 3.16 17.73 7.53
C LYS A 83 3.54 16.49 8.33
N ARG A 84 4.67 15.84 8.00
CA ARG A 84 5.14 14.58 8.61
C ARG A 84 4.04 13.52 8.64
N ARG A 85 3.30 13.41 7.52
CA ARG A 85 2.17 12.49 7.40
C ARG A 85 2.68 11.06 7.34
N ILE A 86 1.97 10.16 8.00
CA ILE A 86 2.16 8.72 7.83
C ILE A 86 1.25 8.26 6.69
N LEU A 87 1.84 7.75 5.62
CA LEU A 87 1.14 7.29 4.43
C LEU A 87 1.73 5.95 3.96
N PRO A 88 0.94 5.01 3.44
CA PRO A 88 1.49 3.86 2.72
C PRO A 88 2.07 4.35 1.39
N CYS A 89 3.38 4.16 1.19
CA CYS A 89 4.09 4.54 -0.01
C CYS A 89 5.15 3.49 -0.36
N THR A 90 5.58 3.46 -1.61
CA THR A 90 6.72 2.64 -2.01
C THR A 90 8.01 3.31 -1.53
N ALA A 91 8.79 2.60 -0.70
CA ALA A 91 10.06 3.06 -0.14
C ALA A 91 11.15 2.02 -0.35
N PHE A 92 12.42 2.45 -0.40
CA PHE A 92 13.55 1.53 -0.45
C PHE A 92 13.81 0.98 0.95
N LEU A 93 13.83 -0.34 1.10
CA LEU A 93 14.06 -1.02 2.38
C LEU A 93 15.55 -1.35 2.55
N GLU A 94 16.07 -1.09 3.74
CA GLU A 94 17.46 -1.29 4.16
C GLU A 94 17.52 -2.17 5.44
N GLY A 95 16.60 -3.14 5.53
CA GLY A 95 16.46 -4.07 6.65
C GLY A 95 15.08 -4.07 7.31
N GLU A 96 14.24 -3.08 7.04
CA GLU A 96 12.88 -3.02 7.58
C GLU A 96 12.04 -4.22 7.12
N TYR A 97 11.21 -4.73 8.04
CA TYR A 97 10.43 -5.94 7.83
C TYR A 97 11.27 -7.18 7.47
N GLY A 98 12.60 -7.14 7.66
CA GLY A 98 13.53 -8.21 7.28
C GLY A 98 13.90 -8.23 5.79
N TRP A 99 13.57 -7.18 5.04
CA TRP A 99 13.86 -7.05 3.61
C TRP A 99 14.90 -5.95 3.36
N ASP A 100 15.80 -6.20 2.41
CA ASP A 100 16.89 -5.29 2.04
C ASP A 100 17.02 -5.22 0.52
N GLY A 101 17.25 -4.02 0.00
CA GLY A 101 17.55 -3.80 -1.40
C GLY A 101 16.33 -3.77 -2.34
N ILE A 102 15.13 -3.52 -1.83
CA ILE A 102 13.89 -3.50 -2.64
C ILE A 102 13.08 -2.22 -2.42
N PHE A 103 12.39 -1.75 -3.46
CA PHE A 103 11.35 -0.74 -3.32
C PHE A 103 10.00 -1.41 -3.04
N PHE A 104 9.42 -1.14 -1.88
CA PHE A 104 8.25 -1.89 -1.40
C PHE A 104 7.22 -1.01 -0.69
N GLY A 105 5.94 -1.38 -0.77
CA GLY A 105 4.85 -0.63 -0.16
C GLY A 105 4.82 -0.79 1.36
N VAL A 106 5.24 0.25 2.07
CA VAL A 106 5.34 0.28 3.54
C VAL A 106 4.81 1.62 4.08
N PRO A 107 4.48 1.73 5.38
CA PRO A 107 4.10 3.01 5.95
C PRO A 107 5.35 3.87 6.12
N VAL A 108 5.30 5.09 5.57
CA VAL A 108 6.39 6.05 5.68
C VAL A 108 5.92 7.34 6.34
N MET A 109 6.80 7.94 7.13
CA MET A 109 6.68 9.33 7.53
C MET A 109 7.25 10.21 6.42
N MET A 110 6.39 11.05 5.83
CA MET A 110 6.74 11.93 4.73
C MET A 110 6.79 13.38 5.20
N GLY A 111 7.97 14.00 5.07
CA GLY A 111 8.26 15.38 5.45
C GLY A 111 8.99 16.14 4.34
N VAL A 112 9.55 17.31 4.67
CA VAL A 112 10.20 18.19 3.69
C VAL A 112 11.38 17.54 2.95
N ASN A 113 12.02 16.54 3.58
CA ASN A 113 13.14 15.79 3.00
C ASN A 113 12.69 14.54 2.22
N GLY A 114 11.40 14.39 1.94
CA GLY A 114 10.84 13.18 1.34
C GLY A 114 10.46 12.15 2.42
N ILE A 115 10.94 10.91 2.27
CA ILE A 115 10.72 9.84 3.26
C ILE A 115 11.72 10.06 4.41
N GLU A 116 11.23 10.42 5.59
CA GLU A 116 12.06 10.66 6.77
C GLU A 116 12.24 9.40 7.62
N LYS A 117 11.27 8.47 7.56
CA LYS A 117 11.27 7.24 8.34
C LYS A 117 10.33 6.20 7.73
N ILE A 118 10.77 4.95 7.69
CA ILE A 118 9.89 3.78 7.49
C ILE A 118 9.40 3.32 8.87
N ILE A 119 8.10 3.00 8.97
CA ILE A 119 7.46 2.58 10.22
C ILE A 119 7.20 1.08 10.13
N GLU A 120 7.79 0.30 11.03
CA GLU A 120 7.52 -1.12 11.14
C GLU A 120 6.29 -1.37 12.02
N LEU A 121 5.29 -2.03 11.44
CA LEU A 121 4.07 -2.44 12.14
C LEU A 121 4.30 -3.78 12.84
N ASN A 122 3.63 -3.98 13.97
CA ASN A 122 3.55 -5.30 14.59
C ASN A 122 2.56 -6.15 13.80
N LEU A 123 3.07 -7.09 13.01
CA LEU A 123 2.28 -7.99 12.17
C LEU A 123 2.04 -9.33 12.87
N SER A 124 0.89 -9.96 12.63
CA SER A 124 0.72 -11.38 12.95
C SER A 124 1.58 -12.27 12.05
N ASP A 125 1.73 -13.54 12.40
CA ASP A 125 2.48 -14.50 11.58
C ASP A 125 1.89 -14.63 10.17
N GLU A 126 0.55 -14.58 10.07
CA GLU A 126 -0.16 -14.61 8.78
C GLU A 126 0.04 -13.33 7.97
N GLU A 127 -0.06 -12.15 8.60
CA GLU A 127 0.18 -10.86 7.94
C GLU A 127 1.63 -10.75 7.46
N LYS A 128 2.59 -11.23 8.25
CA LYS A 128 4.00 -11.27 7.89
C LYS A 128 4.25 -12.24 6.73
N ALA A 129 3.69 -13.45 6.78
CA ALA A 129 3.83 -14.40 5.68
C ALA A 129 3.25 -13.85 4.37
N ALA A 130 2.10 -13.17 4.41
CA ALA A 130 1.52 -12.51 3.24
C ALA A 130 2.41 -11.37 2.72
N LEU A 131 3.01 -10.58 3.62
CA LEU A 131 3.97 -9.54 3.26
C LEU A 131 5.23 -10.10 2.60
N ASP A 132 5.78 -11.19 3.14
CA ASP A 132 6.95 -11.86 2.60
C ASP A 132 6.70 -12.42 1.19
N ILE A 133 5.52 -13.04 0.96
CA ILE A 133 5.10 -13.48 -0.38
C ILE A 133 5.03 -12.29 -1.33
N SER A 134 4.39 -11.19 -0.91
CA SER A 134 4.32 -9.99 -1.74
C SER A 134 5.70 -9.39 -2.06
N ALA A 135 6.63 -9.38 -1.11
CA ALA A 135 7.97 -8.86 -1.32
C ALA A 135 8.76 -9.73 -2.30
N GLN A 136 8.59 -11.06 -2.23
CA GLN A 136 9.16 -12.00 -3.20
C GLN A 136 8.64 -11.77 -4.62
N ASP A 137 7.33 -11.54 -4.79
CA ASP A 137 6.72 -11.26 -6.10
C ASP A 137 7.31 -9.98 -6.73
N VAL A 138 7.44 -8.92 -5.92
CA VAL A 138 8.03 -7.65 -6.36
C VAL A 138 9.49 -7.83 -6.72
N LYS A 139 10.27 -8.50 -5.86
CA LYS A 139 11.69 -8.77 -6.11
C LYS A 139 11.90 -9.58 -7.38
N LYS A 140 11.10 -10.62 -7.59
CA LYS A 140 11.14 -11.43 -8.82
C LYS A 140 10.91 -10.58 -10.06
N THR A 141 9.93 -9.68 -10.03
CA THR A 141 9.65 -8.76 -11.15
C THR A 141 10.83 -7.82 -11.39
N CYS A 142 11.46 -7.29 -10.34
CA CYS A 142 12.67 -6.49 -10.45
C CYS A 142 13.82 -7.29 -11.09
N ASP A 143 14.06 -8.52 -10.63
CA ASP A 143 15.12 -9.40 -11.16
C ASP A 143 14.91 -9.75 -12.65
N GLU A 144 13.66 -9.96 -13.07
CA GLU A 144 13.29 -10.17 -14.48
C GLU A 144 13.61 -8.94 -15.34
N ILE A 145 13.26 -7.74 -14.88
CA ILE A 145 13.60 -6.49 -15.57
C ILE A 145 15.11 -6.25 -15.60
N ASP A 146 15.80 -6.52 -14.49
CA ASP A 146 17.26 -6.41 -14.39
C ASP A 146 17.98 -7.29 -15.41
N SER A 147 17.48 -8.51 -15.63
CA SER A 147 18.02 -9.44 -16.63
C SER A 147 17.84 -8.88 -18.04
N ILE A 148 16.65 -8.35 -18.35
CA ILE A 148 16.36 -7.69 -19.64
C ILE A 148 17.27 -6.49 -19.86
N LEU A 149 17.52 -5.68 -18.83
CA LEU A 149 18.36 -4.47 -18.92
C LEU A 149 19.85 -4.80 -19.05
N LYS A 150 20.30 -5.93 -18.48
CA LYS A 150 21.70 -6.40 -18.59
C LYS A 150 21.98 -7.07 -19.94
N GLY A 151 20.94 -7.49 -20.68
CA GLY A 151 21.04 -8.02 -22.03
C GLY A 151 21.39 -9.51 -22.10
N ASP A 152 21.06 -10.27 -21.05
CA ASP A 152 21.14 -11.74 -21.03
C ASP A 152 19.86 -12.40 -21.59
#